data_AF-A0A7Y2X8S6-F1
#
_entry.id   AF-A0A7Y2X8S6-F1
#
_cell.length_a   1.000
_cell.length_b   1.000
_cell.length_c   1.000
_cell.angle_alpha   90.00
_cell.angle_beta   90.00
_cell.angle_gamma   90.00
#
_symmetry.space_group_name_H-M   'P 1'
#
loop_
_entity.id
_entity.type
_entity.pdbx_description
1 polymer ?
#
loop_
_entity_poly.entity_id
_entity_poly.type
_entity_poly.pdbx_seq_one_letter_code
_entity_poly.pdbx_strand_id
1 'polypeptide(L)'
;MGNITIAPFWKANADKKKDRLLVLNVWEGIIRADKLFTMPGVVLLLIFGIGSALHGGFNLISTGWIFWSIILYIISGAAFMAKVVPIQKKIVSLASDEAIFNWDSYYKLTKQWDIWSSIATITPWIAVILMVIKPNI
;
A
#
# COMPACT_ATOMS: atom_id res chain seq x y z
N MET A 1 3.41 6.55 -5.98
CA MET A 1 2.01 6.07 -6.05
C MET A 1 1.88 4.70 -6.72
N GLY A 2 2.79 4.30 -7.63
CA GLY A 2 3.26 2.91 -7.85
C GLY A 2 2.26 1.75 -7.84
N ASN A 3 2.72 0.59 -7.38
CA ASN A 3 1.95 -0.65 -7.39
C ASN A 3 0.72 -0.61 -6.46
N ILE A 4 0.79 0.17 -5.38
CA ILE A 4 -0.32 0.33 -4.44
C ILE A 4 -1.60 0.90 -5.09
N THR A 5 -1.46 1.68 -6.17
CA THR A 5 -2.61 2.23 -6.93
C THR A 5 -3.15 1.25 -7.97
N ILE A 6 -2.29 0.42 -8.58
CA ILE A 6 -2.67 -0.43 -9.72
C ILE A 6 -3.02 -1.87 -9.32
N ALA A 7 -2.59 -2.33 -8.15
CA ALA A 7 -2.90 -3.67 -7.64
C ALA A 7 -4.41 -3.97 -7.58
N PRO A 8 -5.29 -3.03 -7.13
CA PRO A 8 -6.74 -3.27 -7.16
C PRO A 8 -7.29 -3.52 -8.56
N PHE A 9 -6.73 -2.86 -9.59
CA PHE A 9 -7.12 -3.06 -10.98
C PHE A 9 -6.78 -4.48 -11.46
N TRP A 10 -5.54 -4.94 -11.23
CA TRP A 10 -5.11 -6.28 -11.61
C TRP A 10 -5.90 -7.37 -10.88
N LYS A 11 -6.13 -7.18 -9.59
CA LYS A 11 -7.00 -8.04 -8.76
C LYS A 11 -8.41 -8.13 -9.34
N ALA A 12 -9.07 -7.00 -9.60
CA ALA A 12 -10.43 -6.98 -10.13
C ALA A 12 -10.54 -7.66 -11.50
N ASN A 13 -9.50 -7.55 -12.34
CA ASN A 13 -9.45 -8.24 -13.63
C ASN A 13 -9.29 -9.77 -13.48
N ALA A 14 -8.50 -10.22 -12.49
CA ALA A 14 -8.33 -11.63 -12.19
C ALA A 14 -9.60 -12.26 -11.61
N ASP A 15 -10.25 -11.57 -10.67
CA ASP A 15 -11.46 -12.03 -9.98
C ASP A 15 -12.60 -12.33 -10.96
N LYS A 16 -12.72 -11.55 -12.05
CA LYS A 16 -13.74 -11.75 -13.10
C LYS A 16 -13.61 -13.10 -13.80
N LYS A 17 -12.41 -13.67 -13.87
CA LYS A 17 -12.13 -14.91 -14.61
C LYS A 17 -12.39 -16.16 -13.77
N LYS A 18 -12.57 -16.03 -12.45
CA LYS A 18 -12.87 -17.13 -11.51
C LYS A 18 -11.94 -18.34 -11.67
N ASP A 19 -10.67 -18.07 -11.97
CA ASP A 19 -9.62 -19.08 -12.12
C ASP A 19 -8.64 -18.94 -10.95
N ARG A 20 -8.53 -20.01 -10.14
CA ARG A 20 -7.67 -20.08 -8.95
C ARG A 20 -6.20 -19.82 -9.30
N LEU A 21 -5.69 -20.47 -10.36
CA LEU A 21 -4.28 -20.38 -10.72
C LEU A 21 -3.94 -19.01 -11.29
N LEU A 22 -4.86 -18.40 -12.04
CA LEU A 22 -4.69 -17.03 -12.49
C LEU A 22 -4.64 -16.06 -11.30
N VAL A 23 -5.56 -16.19 -10.35
CA VAL A 23 -5.61 -15.35 -9.15
C VAL A 23 -4.32 -15.50 -8.34
N LEU A 24 -3.85 -16.73 -8.11
CA LEU A 24 -2.57 -17.01 -7.44
C LEU A 24 -1.41 -16.27 -8.13
N ASN A 25 -1.27 -16.44 -9.45
CA ASN A 25 -0.22 -15.79 -10.23
C ASN A 25 -0.28 -14.26 -10.14
N VAL A 26 -1.48 -13.67 -10.16
CA VAL A 26 -1.67 -12.23 -10.03
C VAL A 26 -1.25 -11.74 -8.65
N TRP A 27 -1.64 -12.45 -7.57
CA TRP A 27 -1.22 -12.09 -6.21
C TRP A 27 0.28 -12.20 -5.98
N GLU A 28 0.92 -13.26 -6.49
CA GLU A 28 2.37 -13.37 -6.47
C GLU A 28 3.04 -12.22 -7.23
N GLY A 29 2.50 -11.87 -8.40
CA GLY A 29 2.96 -10.73 -9.19
C GLY A 29 2.86 -9.41 -8.43
N ILE A 30 1.74 -9.17 -7.75
CA ILE A 30 1.53 -7.98 -6.91
C ILE A 30 2.58 -7.93 -5.79
N ILE A 31 2.83 -9.03 -5.08
CA ILE A 31 3.84 -9.09 -4.00
C ILE A 31 5.25 -8.84 -4.55
N ARG A 32 5.59 -9.44 -5.71
CA ARG A 32 6.90 -9.22 -6.35
C ARG A 32 7.07 -7.75 -6.75
N ALA A 33 6.04 -7.13 -7.32
CA ALA A 33 6.04 -5.72 -7.68
C ALA A 33 6.17 -4.82 -6.43
N ASP A 34 5.50 -5.15 -5.33
CA ASP A 34 5.66 -4.42 -4.07
C ASP A 34 7.09 -4.52 -3.53
N LYS A 35 7.70 -5.70 -3.59
CA LYS A 35 9.09 -5.90 -3.15
C LYS A 35 10.12 -5.17 -4.02
N LEU A 36 9.89 -5.09 -5.33
CA LEU A 36 10.85 -4.51 -6.28
C LEU A 36 10.67 -3.00 -6.49
N PHE A 37 9.45 -2.48 -6.38
CA PHE A 37 9.15 -1.09 -6.71
C PHE A 37 8.64 -0.29 -5.50
N THR A 38 7.68 -0.82 -4.75
CA THR A 38 7.07 -0.08 -3.64
C THR A 38 8.03 0.03 -2.45
N MET A 39 8.57 -1.09 -1.97
CA MET A 39 9.43 -1.13 -0.78
C MET A 39 10.73 -0.32 -0.97
N PRO A 40 11.50 -0.48 -2.06
CA PRO A 40 12.69 0.35 -2.27
C PRO A 40 12.34 1.82 -2.39
N GLY A 41 11.23 2.15 -3.09
CA GLY A 41 10.75 3.53 -3.21
C GLY A 41 10.44 4.17 -1.86
N VAL A 42 9.75 3.45 -0.97
CA VAL A 42 9.45 3.93 0.39
C VAL A 42 10.73 4.10 1.21
N VAL A 43 11.67 3.15 1.13
CA VAL A 43 12.95 3.23 1.84
C VAL A 43 13.76 4.43 1.39
N LEU A 44 13.89 4.64 0.08
CA LEU A 44 14.58 5.82 -0.47
C LEU A 44 13.89 7.11 -0.06
N LEU A 45 12.55 7.16 -0.11
CA LEU A 45 11.78 8.33 0.30
C LEU A 45 11.98 8.68 1.78
N LEU A 46 12.06 7.68 2.66
CA LEU A 46 12.38 7.89 4.07
C LEU A 46 13.81 8.41 4.26
N ILE A 47 14.80 7.80 3.61
CA ILE A 47 16.21 8.20 3.72
C ILE A 47 16.40 9.64 3.22
N PHE A 48 15.94 9.94 2.01
CA PHE A 48 16.08 11.28 1.43
C PHE A 48 15.16 12.30 2.09
N GLY A 49 13.95 11.91 2.51
CA GLY A 49 13.04 12.76 3.24
C GLY A 49 13.62 13.23 4.56
N ILE A 50 14.09 12.30 5.40
CA ILE A 50 14.76 12.61 6.68
C ILE A 50 16.05 13.40 6.43
N GLY A 51 16.88 12.97 5.48
CA GLY A 51 18.13 13.65 5.14
C GLY A 51 17.92 15.11 4.71
N SER A 52 16.93 15.36 3.84
CA SER A 52 16.58 16.70 3.39
C SER A 52 16.06 17.60 4.52
N ALA A 53 15.29 17.04 5.45
CA ALA A 53 14.78 17.78 6.59
C ALA A 53 15.89 18.17 7.58
N LEU A 54 16.82 17.26 7.85
CA LEU A 54 17.98 17.52 8.70
C LEU A 54 18.93 18.57 8.08
N HIS A 55 19.11 18.53 6.76
CA HIS A 55 20.01 19.46 6.05
C HIS A 55 19.37 20.84 5.82
N GLY A 56 18.04 20.90 5.62
CA GLY A 56 17.32 22.14 5.30
C GLY A 56 16.97 23.02 6.50
N GLY A 57 17.23 22.60 7.74
CA GLY A 57 16.92 23.38 8.94
C GLY A 57 15.42 23.65 9.14
N PHE A 58 14.54 22.93 8.44
CA PHE A 58 13.10 23.12 8.53
C PHE A 58 12.58 22.63 9.88
N ASN A 59 11.80 23.47 10.55
CA ASN A 59 11.07 23.06 11.75
C ASN A 59 9.84 22.24 11.34
N LEU A 60 10.07 20.95 11.08
CA LEU A 60 9.07 19.97 10.61
C LEU A 60 7.79 19.94 11.45
N ILE A 61 7.91 20.31 12.72
CA ILE A 61 6.83 20.24 13.71
C ILE A 61 5.99 21.53 13.71
N SER A 62 6.58 22.69 13.40
CA SER A 62 5.86 23.97 13.42
C SER A 62 5.10 24.29 12.14
N THR A 63 5.31 23.51 11.08
CA THR A 63 4.66 23.73 9.78
C THR A 63 3.53 22.71 9.62
N GLY A 64 2.28 23.12 9.85
CA GLY A 64 1.16 22.18 9.98
C GLY A 64 0.97 21.27 8.77
N TRP A 65 1.07 21.78 7.54
CA TRP A 65 0.96 20.94 6.34
C TRP A 65 2.09 19.92 6.20
N ILE A 66 3.31 20.23 6.68
CA ILE A 66 4.43 19.27 6.71
C ILE A 66 4.15 18.20 7.76
N PHE A 67 3.82 18.62 8.98
CA PHE A 67 3.54 17.72 10.10
C PHE A 67 2.44 16.71 9.75
N TRP A 68 1.28 17.19 9.28
CA TRP A 68 0.17 16.31 8.91
C TRP A 68 0.50 15.39 7.73
N SER A 69 1.31 15.85 6.78
CA SER A 69 1.76 14.99 5.67
C SER A 69 2.65 13.85 6.16
N ILE A 70 3.53 14.10 7.14
CA ILE A 70 4.37 13.06 7.77
C ILE A 70 3.47 12.04 8.49
N ILE A 71 2.49 12.51 9.28
CA ILE A 71 1.55 11.63 9.98
C ILE A 71 0.77 10.75 8.99
N LEU A 72 0.28 11.31 7.88
CA LEU A 72 -0.42 10.57 6.84
C LEU A 72 0.47 9.51 6.18
N TYR A 73 1.74 9.81 5.92
CA TYR A 73 2.71 8.81 5.42
C TYR A 73 2.99 7.70 6.43
N ILE A 74 3.07 8.02 7.73
CA ILE A 74 3.24 7.00 8.79
C ILE A 74 2.02 6.08 8.84
N ILE A 75 0.80 6.64 8.80
CA ILE A 75 -0.45 5.86 8.77
C ILE A 75 -0.49 4.94 7.54
N SER A 76 -0.12 5.46 6.37
CA SER A 76 -0.02 4.71 5.12
C SER A 76 0.93 3.51 5.24
N GLY A 77 2.16 3.76 5.69
CA GLY A 77 3.19 2.73 5.84
C GLY A 77 2.80 1.68 6.89
N ALA A 78 2.22 2.11 8.01
CA ALA A 78 1.74 1.21 9.06
C ALA A 78 0.59 0.33 8.56
N ALA A 79 -0.42 0.90 7.90
CA ALA A 79 -1.52 0.14 7.29
C ALA A 79 -1.00 -0.88 6.25
N PHE A 80 -0.04 -0.46 5.43
CA PHE A 80 0.55 -1.32 4.41
C PHE A 80 1.30 -2.51 5.04
N MET A 81 2.24 -2.25 5.95
CA MET A 81 3.08 -3.29 6.55
C MET A 81 2.31 -4.19 7.52
N ALA A 82 1.41 -3.63 8.34
CA ALA A 82 0.71 -4.38 9.37
C ALA A 82 -0.51 -5.15 8.85
N LYS A 83 -1.11 -4.74 7.73
CA LYS A 83 -2.36 -5.32 7.22
C LYS A 83 -2.28 -5.76 5.77
N VAL A 84 -1.90 -4.88 4.85
CA VAL A 84 -1.89 -5.20 3.40
C VAL A 84 -0.96 -6.38 3.09
N VAL A 85 0.31 -6.31 3.51
CA VAL A 85 1.31 -7.36 3.24
C VAL A 85 0.94 -8.71 3.87
N PRO A 86 0.54 -8.79 5.16
CA PRO A 86 0.09 -10.05 5.75
C PRO A 86 -1.13 -10.65 5.04
N ILE A 87 -2.09 -9.83 4.62
CA ILE A 87 -3.27 -10.32 3.91
C ILE A 87 -2.89 -10.86 2.52
N GLN A 88 -2.01 -10.19 1.78
CA GLN A 88 -1.47 -10.69 0.50
C GLN A 88 -0.86 -12.09 0.67
N LYS A 89 -0.01 -12.28 1.69
CA LYS A 89 0.61 -13.59 1.98
C LYS A 89 -0.42 -14.66 2.33
N LYS A 90 -1.46 -14.32 3.10
CA LYS A 90 -2.56 -15.24 3.42
C LYS A 90 -3.35 -15.65 2.18
N ILE A 91 -3.59 -14.71 1.26
CA ILE A 91 -4.30 -14.98 0.01
C ILE A 91 -3.48 -15.94 -0.87
N VAL A 92 -2.17 -15.69 -1.03
CA VAL A 92 -1.28 -16.59 -1.79
C VAL A 92 -1.27 -17.98 -1.15
N SER A 93 -1.08 -18.08 0.17
CA SER A 93 -1.09 -19.35 0.89
C SER A 93 -2.41 -20.13 0.68
N LEU A 94 -3.55 -19.45 0.76
CA LEU A 94 -4.86 -20.06 0.49
C LEU A 94 -5.01 -20.50 -0.97
N ALA A 95 -4.53 -19.71 -1.93
CA ALA A 95 -4.67 -19.97 -3.35
C ALA A 95 -3.70 -21.05 -3.87
N SER A 96 -2.56 -21.26 -3.20
CA SER A 96 -1.59 -22.30 -3.54
C SER A 96 -2.12 -23.72 -3.28
N ASP A 97 -2.92 -23.91 -2.23
CA ASP A 97 -3.45 -25.23 -1.84
C ASP A 97 -4.86 -25.45 -2.42
N GLU A 98 -4.99 -26.37 -3.38
CA GLU A 98 -6.28 -26.68 -4.00
C GLU A 98 -7.27 -27.33 -3.04
N ALA A 99 -6.78 -28.14 -2.10
CA ALA A 99 -7.64 -28.90 -1.20
C ALA A 99 -8.32 -28.00 -0.16
N ILE A 100 -7.69 -26.87 0.18
CA ILE A 100 -8.18 -25.90 1.17
C ILE A 100 -8.88 -24.71 0.49
N PHE A 101 -8.61 -24.47 -0.79
CA PHE A 101 -9.11 -23.29 -1.49
C PHE A 101 -10.64 -23.23 -1.54
N ASN A 102 -11.18 -22.11 -1.07
CA ASN A 102 -12.59 -21.75 -1.23
C ASN A 102 -12.70 -20.27 -1.61
N TRP A 103 -13.52 -19.98 -2.61
CA TRP A 103 -13.87 -18.63 -3.05
C TRP A 103 -14.44 -17.76 -1.92
N ASP A 104 -15.22 -18.31 -0.98
CA ASP A 104 -15.76 -17.53 0.13
C ASP A 104 -14.66 -17.02 1.07
N SER A 105 -13.69 -17.88 1.39
CA SER A 105 -12.53 -17.54 2.20
C SER A 105 -11.64 -16.53 1.48
N TYR A 106 -11.46 -16.70 0.16
CA TYR A 106 -10.77 -15.75 -0.69
C TYR A 106 -11.44 -14.37 -0.65
N TYR A 107 -12.75 -14.28 -0.91
CA TYR A 107 -13.46 -13.00 -0.91
C TYR A 107 -13.47 -12.29 0.44
N LYS A 108 -13.50 -13.03 1.54
CA LYS A 108 -13.34 -12.46 2.89
C LYS A 108 -11.98 -11.80 3.07
N LEU A 109 -10.91 -12.45 2.62
CA LEU A 109 -9.56 -11.89 2.68
C LEU A 109 -9.39 -10.70 1.74
N THR A 110 -9.88 -10.79 0.50
CA THR A 110 -9.75 -9.70 -0.46
C THR A 110 -10.56 -8.47 -0.08
N LYS A 111 -11.73 -8.62 0.54
CA LYS A 111 -12.50 -7.48 1.08
C LYS A 111 -11.73 -6.76 2.19
N GLN A 112 -11.06 -7.49 3.08
CA GLN A 112 -10.19 -6.87 4.08
C GLN A 112 -9.00 -6.18 3.43
N TRP A 113 -8.41 -6.82 2.42
CA TRP A 113 -7.33 -6.22 1.64
C TRP A 113 -7.74 -4.91 0.98
N ASP A 114 -8.93 -4.84 0.37
CA ASP A 114 -9.44 -3.63 -0.29
C ASP A 114 -9.55 -2.45 0.68
N ILE A 115 -10.05 -2.68 1.90
CA ILE A 115 -10.19 -1.64 2.93
C ILE A 115 -8.82 -1.10 3.32
N TRP A 116 -7.89 -1.97 3.67
CA TRP A 116 -6.56 -1.56 4.13
C TRP A 116 -5.70 -0.98 3.01
N SER A 117 -5.82 -1.51 1.79
CA SER A 117 -5.16 -0.98 0.60
C SER A 117 -5.70 0.40 0.24
N SER A 118 -7.01 0.64 0.37
CA SER A 118 -7.61 1.96 0.16
C SER A 118 -7.06 2.97 1.17
N ILE A 119 -7.00 2.64 2.46
CA ILE A 119 -6.41 3.51 3.48
C ILE A 119 -4.94 3.81 3.16
N ALA A 120 -4.16 2.77 2.85
CA ALA A 120 -2.75 2.92 2.53
C ALA A 120 -2.49 3.71 1.24
N THR A 121 -3.46 3.77 0.32
CA THR A 121 -3.37 4.55 -0.93
C THR A 121 -3.85 5.99 -0.77
N ILE A 122 -5.00 6.20 -0.11
CA ILE A 122 -5.61 7.53 0.01
C ILE A 122 -4.78 8.45 0.89
N THR A 123 -4.25 7.93 2.01
CA THR A 123 -3.46 8.72 2.97
C THR A 123 -2.25 9.44 2.34
N PRO A 124 -1.37 8.80 1.54
CA PRO A 124 -0.26 9.49 0.91
C PRO A 124 -0.72 10.42 -0.23
N TRP A 125 -1.85 10.15 -0.89
CA TRP A 125 -2.42 11.12 -1.84
C TRP A 125 -2.86 12.41 -1.15
N ILE A 126 -3.52 12.31 0.01
CA ILE A 126 -3.86 13.48 0.83
C ILE A 126 -2.58 14.21 1.28
N ALA A 127 -1.54 13.48 1.70
CA ALA A 127 -0.26 14.07 2.06
C ALA A 127 0.34 14.89 0.90
N VAL A 128 0.34 14.35 -0.32
CA VAL A 128 0.78 15.08 -1.51
C VAL A 128 -0.06 16.34 -1.74
N ILE A 129 -1.38 16.25 -1.62
CA ILE A 129 -2.27 17.42 -1.76
C ILE A 129 -1.93 18.49 -0.73
N LEU A 130 -1.70 18.13 0.54
CA LEU A 130 -1.29 19.08 1.58
C LEU A 130 0.06 19.72 1.27
N MET A 131 1.04 18.95 0.78
CA MET A 131 2.35 19.48 0.39
C MET A 131 2.31 20.39 -0.84
N VAL A 132 1.32 20.22 -1.73
CA VAL A 132 1.14 21.06 -2.92
C VAL A 132 0.38 22.34 -2.58
N ILE A 133 -0.77 22.23 -1.90
CA ILE A 133 -1.63 23.38 -1.57
C ILE A 133 -1.02 24.25 -0.48
N LYS A 134 -0.24 23.65 0.44
CA LYS A 134 0.39 24.32 1.59
C LYS A 134 -0.59 25.23 2.34
N PRO A 135 -1.74 24.69 2.81
CA PRO A 135 -2.72 25.47 3.54
C PRO A 135 -2.09 26.06 4.82
N ASN A 136 -2.56 27.23 5.22
CA ASN A 136 -2.21 27.83 6.51
C ASN A 136 -2.99 27.12 7.62
N ILE A 137 -2.43 26.02 8.11
CA ILE A 137 -2.91 25.17 9.20
C ILE A 137 -1.79 24.91 10.20
#